data_AF-A0A951I6J4-F1
#
_entry.id   AF-A0A951I6J4-F1
#
_cell.length_a   1.000
_cell.length_b   1.000
_cell.length_c   1.000
_cell.angle_alpha   90.00
_cell.angle_beta   90.00
_cell.angle_gamma   90.00
#
_symmetry.space_group_name_H-M   'P 1'
#
loop_
_entity.id
_entity.type
_entity.pdbx_description
1 polymer ?
#
loop_
_entity_poly.entity_id
_entity_poly.type
_entity_poly.pdbx_seq_one_letter_code
_entity_poly.pdbx_strand_id
1 'polypeptide(L)'
;MKKVFPLLLLMLVAGYASVSAYGQCCGPVNHPKDRIKATKTVTGTFKGFEVGDYIHAVITKKNGQEVSFFLPQTESVQYFLVTHKGEELTLTYHVVSSWIEEAGGMQTIERLATVKSATETNAAWWKKQRAGSSLSKLRQKYDAMVEKATINQ
;
A
#
# COMPACT_ATOMS: atom_id res chain seq x y z
N MET A 1 13.92 4.54 -69.96
CA MET A 1 14.77 3.45 -70.49
C MET A 1 14.80 2.32 -69.48
N LYS A 2 14.48 1.12 -69.96
CA LYS A 2 14.51 -0.16 -69.22
C LYS A 2 15.95 -0.47 -68.77
N LYS A 3 16.11 -1.07 -67.59
CA LYS A 3 17.09 -2.15 -67.36
C LYS A 3 16.61 -3.01 -66.19
N VAL A 4 16.64 -4.31 -66.44
CA VAL A 4 16.10 -5.41 -65.64
C VAL A 4 17.25 -6.38 -65.37
N PHE A 5 17.15 -7.16 -64.28
CA PHE A 5 17.90 -8.37 -63.88
C PHE A 5 19.34 -8.21 -63.33
N PRO A 6 19.88 -9.20 -62.56
CA PRO A 6 19.34 -10.47 -62.04
C PRO A 6 19.50 -10.63 -60.49
N LEU A 7 18.68 -11.43 -59.78
CA LEU A 7 18.75 -12.88 -59.51
C LEU A 7 19.98 -13.36 -58.67
N LEU A 8 19.63 -13.96 -57.52
CA LEU A 8 20.31 -15.03 -56.78
C LEU A 8 21.67 -14.77 -56.09
N LEU A 9 21.68 -14.85 -54.75
CA LEU A 9 22.53 -15.83 -54.08
C LEU A 9 21.96 -16.23 -52.71
N LEU A 10 21.61 -17.51 -52.63
CA LEU A 10 21.33 -18.27 -51.42
C LEU A 10 22.61 -18.34 -50.57
N MET A 11 22.56 -17.97 -49.30
CA MET A 11 23.48 -18.53 -48.31
C MET A 11 22.67 -19.05 -47.11
N LEU A 12 22.56 -20.38 -47.11
CA LEU A 12 22.30 -21.20 -45.92
C LEU A 12 23.35 -20.86 -44.86
N VAL A 13 22.89 -20.46 -43.67
CA VAL A 13 23.68 -20.62 -42.44
C VAL A 13 22.90 -21.57 -41.54
N ALA A 14 23.44 -22.78 -41.41
CA ALA A 14 23.01 -23.80 -40.48
C ALA A 14 23.81 -23.67 -39.17
N GLY A 15 23.14 -23.91 -38.04
CA GLY A 15 23.74 -24.07 -36.70
C GLY A 15 24.07 -22.73 -36.03
N TYR A 16 23.59 -22.39 -34.84
CA TYR A 16 23.44 -23.21 -33.66
C TYR A 16 22.11 -22.92 -32.95
N ALA A 17 21.28 -23.94 -32.74
CA ALA A 17 20.23 -23.88 -31.74
C ALA A 17 20.89 -24.05 -30.36
N SER A 18 21.21 -22.94 -29.71
CA SER A 18 21.53 -22.93 -28.28
C SER A 18 20.24 -23.20 -27.52
N VAL A 19 19.98 -24.47 -27.19
CA VAL A 19 18.97 -24.82 -26.18
C VAL A 19 19.52 -24.37 -24.82
N SER A 20 19.26 -23.11 -24.45
CA SER A 20 19.40 -22.67 -23.07
C SER A 20 18.16 -23.14 -22.32
N ALA A 21 18.19 -24.40 -21.89
CA ALA A 21 17.28 -24.89 -20.87
C ALA A 21 17.82 -24.48 -19.49
N TYR A 22 17.75 -23.18 -19.20
CA TYR A 22 18.00 -22.65 -17.86
C TYR A 22 16.82 -21.78 -17.43
N GLY A 23 15.98 -22.35 -16.54
CA GLY A 23 15.27 -21.62 -15.50
C GLY A 23 14.07 -20.77 -15.90
N GLN A 24 12.95 -21.38 -16.27
CA GLN A 24 11.64 -20.69 -16.28
C GLN A 24 10.57 -21.55 -15.60
N CYS A 25 10.62 -21.66 -14.27
CA CYS A 25 9.48 -22.17 -13.48
C CYS A 25 8.79 -21.09 -12.65
N CYS A 26 9.30 -19.85 -12.64
CA CYS A 26 8.70 -18.75 -11.88
C CYS A 26 8.47 -17.56 -12.80
N GLY A 27 7.50 -17.68 -13.71
CA GLY A 27 6.90 -16.50 -14.31
C GLY A 27 6.30 -15.62 -13.19
N PRO A 28 6.20 -14.29 -13.39
CA PRO A 28 5.60 -13.42 -12.37
C PRO A 28 4.20 -13.92 -12.03
N VAL A 29 3.95 -14.19 -10.74
CA VAL A 29 2.63 -14.59 -10.26
C VAL A 29 1.69 -13.40 -10.47
N ASN A 30 0.80 -13.52 -11.46
CA ASN A 30 -0.08 -12.44 -11.86
C ASN A 30 -1.33 -12.46 -10.98
N HIS A 31 -1.22 -11.86 -9.80
CA HIS A 31 -2.35 -11.79 -8.86
C HIS A 31 -3.47 -10.90 -9.41
N PRO A 32 -4.74 -11.22 -9.11
CA PRO A 32 -5.85 -10.33 -9.45
C PRO A 32 -5.67 -8.95 -8.81
N LYS A 33 -6.03 -7.90 -9.55
CA LYS A 33 -5.98 -6.52 -9.03
C LYS A 33 -7.02 -6.29 -7.94
N ASP A 34 -6.68 -5.39 -7.02
CA ASP A 34 -7.59 -4.91 -5.99
C ASP A 34 -8.86 -4.30 -6.60
N ARG A 35 -10.00 -4.58 -5.97
CA ARG A 35 -11.29 -3.98 -6.32
C ARG A 35 -11.95 -3.35 -5.11
N ILE A 36 -12.15 -2.04 -5.15
CA ILE A 36 -12.93 -1.31 -4.16
C ILE A 36 -14.41 -1.71 -4.33
N LYS A 37 -14.99 -2.27 -3.27
CA LYS A 37 -16.41 -2.65 -3.20
C LYS A 37 -17.27 -1.52 -2.65
N ALA A 38 -16.74 -0.77 -1.67
CA ALA A 38 -17.43 0.36 -1.06
C ALA A 38 -16.42 1.33 -0.45
N THR A 39 -16.83 2.60 -0.35
CA THR A 39 -16.15 3.64 0.43
C THR A 39 -17.06 4.02 1.58
N LYS A 40 -16.51 4.04 2.79
CA LYS A 40 -17.24 4.33 4.03
C LYS A 40 -16.48 5.35 4.86
N THR A 41 -17.20 6.01 5.75
CA THR A 41 -16.63 6.98 6.69
C THR A 41 -17.02 6.60 8.11
N VAL A 42 -16.11 6.83 9.06
CA VAL A 42 -16.36 6.67 10.49
C VAL A 42 -15.69 7.79 11.26
N THR A 43 -16.26 8.14 12.40
CA THR A 43 -15.69 9.10 13.35
C THR A 43 -15.31 8.38 14.64
N GLY A 44 -14.15 8.67 15.18
CA GLY A 44 -13.68 8.09 16.43
C GLY A 44 -12.29 8.59 16.83
N THR A 45 -11.76 8.04 17.90
CA THR A 45 -10.45 8.41 18.46
C THR A 45 -9.44 7.29 18.22
N PHE A 46 -8.24 7.66 17.81
CA PHE A 46 -7.15 6.70 17.62
C PHE A 46 -6.64 6.16 18.96
N LYS A 47 -6.78 4.84 19.15
CA LYS A 47 -6.31 4.12 20.34
C LYS A 47 -4.84 3.74 20.22
N GLY A 48 -4.46 3.12 19.11
CA GLY A 48 -3.13 2.60 18.88
C GLY A 48 -3.03 1.73 17.63
N PHE A 49 -1.86 1.13 17.40
CA PHE A 49 -1.64 0.18 16.32
C PHE A 49 -1.63 -1.26 16.81
N GLU A 50 -2.25 -2.15 16.06
CA GLU A 50 -2.06 -3.59 16.18
C GLU A 50 -1.07 -4.05 15.11
N VAL A 51 -0.11 -4.88 15.50
CA VAL A 51 0.92 -5.41 14.60
C VAL A 51 0.82 -6.92 14.60
N GLY A 52 0.40 -7.49 13.48
CA GLY A 52 0.49 -8.92 13.17
C GLY A 52 1.23 -9.10 11.84
N ASP A 53 0.65 -9.90 10.94
CA ASP A 53 1.12 -9.99 9.53
C ASP A 53 1.09 -8.61 8.84
N TYR A 54 0.16 -7.76 9.28
CA TYR A 54 0.00 -6.40 8.80
C TYR A 54 -0.24 -5.42 9.95
N ILE A 55 0.03 -4.13 9.70
CA ILE A 55 -0.24 -3.06 10.66
C ILE A 55 -1.68 -2.59 10.50
N HIS A 56 -2.40 -2.53 11.61
CA HIS A 56 -3.76 -2.03 11.68
C HIS A 56 -3.86 -0.82 12.62
N ALA A 57 -4.70 0.15 12.28
CA ALA A 57 -5.07 1.24 13.18
C ALA A 57 -6.35 0.90 13.93
N VAL A 58 -6.30 0.94 15.27
CA VAL A 58 -7.47 0.74 16.13
C VAL A 58 -8.10 2.08 16.47
N ILE A 59 -9.38 2.19 16.15
CA ILE A 59 -10.21 3.38 16.39
C ILE A 59 -11.34 3.03 17.35
N THR A 60 -11.46 3.80 18.43
CA THR A 60 -12.62 3.73 19.33
C THR A 60 -13.69 4.70 18.84
N LYS A 61 -14.85 4.19 18.46
CA LYS A 61 -16.02 5.00 18.07
C LYS A 61 -16.67 5.65 19.28
N LYS A 62 -17.55 6.63 19.05
CA LYS A 62 -18.32 7.32 20.10
C LYS A 62 -19.13 6.40 21.01
N ASN A 63 -19.59 5.26 20.50
CA ASN A 63 -20.33 4.26 21.26
C ASN A 63 -19.43 3.29 22.05
N GLY A 64 -18.12 3.54 22.11
CA GLY A 64 -17.13 2.66 22.76
C GLY A 64 -16.70 1.45 21.93
N GLN A 65 -17.30 1.21 20.76
CA GLN A 65 -16.91 0.09 19.89
C GLN A 65 -15.53 0.35 19.28
N GLU A 66 -14.65 -0.64 19.37
CA GLU A 66 -13.36 -0.62 18.66
C GLU A 66 -13.50 -1.23 17.27
N VAL A 67 -12.85 -0.60 16.30
CA VAL A 67 -12.71 -1.10 14.93
C VAL A 67 -11.26 -1.00 14.50
N SER A 68 -10.81 -1.99 13.72
CA SER A 68 -9.43 -2.15 13.29
C SER A 68 -9.38 -2.03 11.76
N PHE A 69 -8.56 -1.11 11.25
CA PHE A 69 -8.43 -0.86 9.82
C PHE A 69 -7.02 -1.21 9.33
N PHE A 70 -6.94 -1.99 8.26
CA PHE A 70 -5.67 -2.28 7.61
C PHE A 70 -5.05 -0.98 7.09
N LEU A 71 -3.77 -0.78 7.42
CA LEU A 71 -2.98 0.32 6.89
C LEU A 71 -2.11 -0.18 5.74
N PRO A 72 -2.30 0.32 4.50
CA PRO A 72 -1.26 0.14 3.50
C PRO A 72 0.01 0.81 4.03
N GLN A 73 1.18 0.19 3.83
CA GLN A 73 2.48 0.61 4.40
C GLN A 73 2.86 2.06 3.99
N THR A 74 2.22 3.03 4.64
CA THR A 74 2.30 4.45 4.31
C THR A 74 2.56 5.20 5.61
N GLU A 75 3.82 5.63 5.76
CA GLU A 75 4.31 6.37 6.93
C GLU A 75 3.46 7.62 7.21
N SER A 76 2.95 8.27 6.17
CA SER A 76 2.14 9.49 6.30
C SER A 76 0.89 9.31 7.16
N VAL A 77 0.21 8.16 7.07
CA VAL A 77 -1.02 7.90 7.83
C VAL A 77 -0.67 7.54 9.26
N GLN A 78 0.35 6.70 9.46
CA GLN A 78 0.82 6.32 10.79
C GLN A 78 1.26 7.54 11.60
N TYR A 79 2.09 8.40 11.00
CA TYR A 79 2.56 9.61 11.66
C TYR A 79 1.44 10.62 11.91
N PHE A 80 0.47 10.73 11.00
CA PHE A 80 -0.70 11.57 11.23
C PHE A 80 -1.52 11.08 12.43
N LEU A 81 -1.76 9.77 12.54
CA LEU A 81 -2.54 9.19 13.63
C LEU A 81 -1.87 9.39 14.98
N VAL A 82 -0.55 9.16 15.10
CA VAL A 82 0.15 9.34 16.38
C VAL A 82 0.29 10.81 16.80
N THR A 83 0.35 11.74 15.84
CA THR A 83 0.43 13.17 16.14
C THR A 83 -0.90 13.77 16.59
N HIS A 84 -2.01 13.14 16.22
CA HIS A 84 -3.36 13.54 16.63
C HIS A 84 -3.97 12.52 17.61
N LYS A 85 -3.14 11.80 18.37
CA LYS A 85 -3.62 10.81 19.35
C LYS A 85 -4.46 11.50 20.43
N GLY A 86 -5.63 10.94 20.71
CA GLY A 86 -6.60 11.50 21.66
C GLY A 86 -7.59 12.49 21.04
N GLU A 87 -7.40 12.90 19.78
CA GLU A 87 -8.35 13.75 19.07
C GLU A 87 -9.48 12.94 18.42
N GLU A 88 -10.61 13.59 18.17
CA GLU A 88 -11.67 13.05 17.32
C GLU A 88 -11.27 13.19 15.85
N LEU A 89 -11.21 12.05 15.16
CA LEU A 89 -10.82 11.94 13.76
C LEU A 89 -11.98 11.44 12.91
N THR A 90 -12.05 11.93 11.68
CA THR A 90 -12.89 11.37 10.62
C THR A 90 -12.03 10.55 9.67
N LEU A 91 -12.36 9.26 9.55
CA LEU A 91 -11.62 8.28 8.76
C LEU A 91 -12.46 7.85 7.57
N THR A 92 -11.88 7.88 6.38
CA THR A 92 -12.47 7.26 5.19
C THR A 92 -11.71 5.99 4.88
N TYR A 93 -12.45 4.89 4.72
CA TYR A 93 -11.89 3.58 4.45
C TYR A 93 -12.60 2.92 3.28
N HIS A 94 -11.88 2.05 2.59
CA HIS A 94 -12.40 1.25 1.50
C HIS A 94 -12.61 -0.18 1.97
N VAL A 95 -13.76 -0.75 1.64
CA VAL A 95 -13.95 -2.21 1.66
C VAL A 95 -13.38 -2.73 0.35
N VAL A 96 -12.24 -3.41 0.40
CA VAL A 96 -11.48 -3.81 -0.79
C VAL A 96 -11.43 -5.33 -0.90
N SER A 97 -11.69 -5.86 -2.10
CA SER A 97 -11.28 -7.23 -2.45
C SER A 97 -9.81 -7.18 -2.86
N SER A 98 -8.93 -7.79 -2.08
CA SER A 98 -7.47 -7.80 -2.30
C SER A 98 -6.97 -9.24 -2.36
N TRP A 99 -5.99 -9.52 -3.21
CA TRP A 99 -5.25 -10.77 -3.09
C TRP A 99 -4.37 -10.70 -1.84
N ILE A 100 -4.44 -11.71 -0.97
CA ILE A 100 -3.60 -11.85 0.22
C ILE A 100 -2.89 -13.20 0.09
N GLU A 101 -1.56 -13.16 -0.04
CA GLU A 101 -0.74 -14.33 -0.31
C GLU A 101 -0.81 -15.35 0.83
N GLU A 102 -0.79 -14.85 2.07
CA GLU A 102 -0.87 -15.67 3.30
C GLU A 102 -2.21 -16.43 3.40
N ALA A 103 -3.28 -15.87 2.82
CA ALA A 103 -4.60 -16.49 2.78
C ALA A 103 -4.83 -17.33 1.51
N GLY A 104 -3.85 -17.40 0.60
CA GLY A 104 -3.92 -18.14 -0.65
C GLY A 104 -5.02 -17.68 -1.62
N GLY A 105 -5.50 -16.43 -1.50
CA GLY A 105 -6.70 -16.02 -2.23
C GLY A 105 -7.16 -14.57 -2.07
N MET A 106 -8.31 -14.27 -2.69
CA MET A 106 -8.97 -12.97 -2.59
C MET A 106 -9.70 -12.85 -1.25
N GLN A 107 -9.32 -11.84 -0.47
CA GLN A 107 -9.95 -11.50 0.80
C GLN A 107 -10.64 -10.14 0.73
N THR A 108 -11.64 -9.95 1.60
CA THR A 108 -12.28 -8.64 1.77
C THR A 108 -11.74 -7.99 3.02
N ILE A 109 -11.09 -6.83 2.87
CA ILE A 109 -10.48 -6.10 3.97
C ILE A 109 -11.00 -4.66 4.04
N GLU A 110 -11.02 -4.09 5.24
CA GLU A 110 -11.29 -2.67 5.45
C GLU A 110 -9.96 -1.92 5.49
N ARG A 111 -9.62 -1.26 4.37
CA ARG A 111 -8.36 -0.54 4.17
C ARG A 111 -8.56 0.95 4.42
N LEU A 112 -7.78 1.53 5.32
CA LEU A 112 -7.83 2.96 5.57
C LEU A 112 -7.29 3.73 4.36
N ALA A 113 -8.05 4.73 3.91
CA ALA A 113 -7.72 5.52 2.72
C ALA A 113 -7.28 6.94 3.08
N THR A 114 -8.06 7.64 3.91
CA THR A 114 -7.74 8.99 4.37
C THR A 114 -8.14 9.19 5.82
N VAL A 115 -7.45 10.11 6.48
CA VAL A 115 -7.72 10.51 7.87
C VAL A 115 -7.75 12.03 7.94
N LYS A 116 -8.69 12.58 8.70
CA LYS A 116 -8.88 14.01 8.87
C LYS A 116 -9.13 14.35 10.34
N SER A 117 -8.41 15.35 10.85
CA SER A 117 -8.71 16.02 12.12
C SER A 117 -9.69 17.17 11.88
N ALA A 118 -10.05 17.91 12.93
CA ALA A 118 -10.89 19.10 12.77
C ALA A 118 -10.28 20.15 11.83
N THR A 119 -8.94 20.23 11.79
CA THR A 119 -8.21 21.32 11.13
C THR A 119 -7.59 20.93 9.80
N GLU A 120 -7.22 19.66 9.58
CA GLU A 120 -6.59 19.24 8.33
C GLU A 120 -6.71 17.74 8.01
N THR A 121 -6.45 17.41 6.75
CA THR A 121 -6.34 16.01 6.26
C THR A 121 -4.90 15.51 6.35
N ASN A 122 -4.71 14.20 6.43
CA ASN A 122 -3.38 13.56 6.41
C ASN A 122 -2.55 13.98 5.20
N ALA A 123 -3.15 14.11 4.01
CA ALA A 123 -2.44 14.51 2.79
C ALA A 123 -1.90 15.95 2.89
N ALA A 124 -2.74 16.89 3.34
CA ALA A 124 -2.34 18.29 3.53
C ALA A 124 -1.26 18.43 4.61
N TRP A 125 -1.43 17.74 5.74
CA TRP A 125 -0.45 17.70 6.82
C TRP A 125 0.89 17.13 6.32
N TRP A 126 0.86 15.99 5.62
CA TRP A 126 2.06 15.33 5.12
C TRP A 126 2.83 16.21 4.13
N LYS A 127 2.12 16.91 3.25
CA LYS A 127 2.73 17.88 2.33
C LYS A 127 3.52 18.96 3.08
N LYS A 128 2.97 19.49 4.18
CA LYS A 128 3.68 20.48 5.04
C LYS A 128 4.92 19.88 5.69
N GLN A 129 4.81 18.67 6.27
CA GLN A 129 5.95 17.99 6.91
C GLN A 129 7.09 17.75 5.92
N ARG A 130 6.76 17.32 4.69
CA ARG A 130 7.72 17.03 3.62
C ARG A 130 8.36 18.27 3.02
N ALA A 131 7.69 19.41 3.04
CA ALA A 131 8.28 20.67 2.59
C ALA A 131 9.40 21.16 3.52
N GLY A 132 9.31 20.87 4.82
CA GLY A 132 10.27 21.34 5.83
C GLY A 132 11.30 20.30 6.30
N SER A 133 11.22 19.04 5.85
CA SER A 133 12.06 17.96 6.38
C SER A 133 12.25 16.78 5.42
N SER A 134 13.42 16.14 5.50
CA SER A 134 13.70 14.89 4.79
C SER A 134 12.99 13.70 5.44
N LEU A 135 12.89 12.57 4.72
CA LEU A 135 12.22 11.37 5.25
C LEU A 135 12.93 10.82 6.49
N SER A 136 14.25 10.81 6.45
CA SER A 136 15.08 10.34 7.59
C SER A 136 14.83 11.16 8.85
N LYS A 137 14.70 12.49 8.75
CA LYS A 137 14.36 13.33 9.90
C LYS A 137 12.95 13.06 10.42
N LEU A 138 11.99 12.84 9.53
CA LEU A 138 10.61 12.51 9.91
C LEU A 138 10.54 11.15 10.61
N ARG A 139 11.28 10.15 10.12
CA ARG A 139 11.45 8.84 10.77
C ARG A 139 12.01 8.96 12.17
N GLN A 140 13.15 9.64 12.33
CA GLN A 140 13.75 9.90 13.63
C GLN A 140 12.78 10.59 14.61
N LYS A 141 11.90 11.45 14.09
CA LYS A 141 10.91 12.17 14.88
C LYS A 141 9.72 11.30 15.30
N TYR A 142 9.19 10.49 14.38
CA TYR A 142 7.88 9.85 14.56
C TYR A 142 7.92 8.34 14.78
N ASP A 143 8.99 7.63 14.42
CA ASP A 143 9.04 6.17 14.54
C ASP A 143 8.89 5.71 16.00
N ALA A 144 9.55 6.40 16.95
CA ALA A 144 9.39 6.12 18.37
C ALA A 144 7.96 6.40 18.88
N MET A 145 7.24 7.34 18.26
CA MET A 145 5.84 7.60 18.59
C MET A 145 4.93 6.49 18.05
N VAL A 146 5.24 5.97 16.86
CA VAL A 146 4.54 4.81 16.27
C VAL A 146 4.74 3.57 17.14
N GLU A 147 5.98 3.26 17.50
CA GLU A 147 6.32 2.14 18.39
C GLU A 147 5.60 2.24 19.74
N LYS A 148 5.64 3.41 20.38
CA LYS A 148 4.93 3.65 21.65
C LYS A 148 3.40 3.59 21.51
N ALA A 149 2.86 3.84 20.31
CA ALA A 149 1.44 3.76 20.04
C ALA A 149 0.98 2.34 19.67
N THR A 150 1.89 1.41 19.43
CA THR A 150 1.57 0.00 19.25
C THR A 150 1.05 -0.58 20.56
N ILE A 151 -0.11 -1.23 20.49
CA ILE A 151 -0.73 -1.91 21.63
C ILE A 151 -0.37 -3.39 21.54
N ASN A 152 0.28 -3.92 22.58
CA ASN A 152 0.48 -5.35 22.72
C ASN A 152 -0.87 -5.96 23.12
N GLN A 153 -1.36 -6.90 22.32
CA GLN A 153 -2.42 -7.80 22.75
C GLN A 153 -1.85 -8.88 23.66
#